data_AF-A0A954J8W9-F1
#
_entry.id   AF-A0A954J8W9-F1
#
_cell.length_a   1.000
_cell.length_b   1.000
_cell.length_c   1.000
_cell.angle_alpha   90.00
_cell.angle_beta   90.00
_cell.angle_gamma   90.00
#
_symmetry.space_group_name_H-M   'P 1'
#
loop_
_entity.id
_entity.type
_entity.pdbx_description
1 polymer ?
#
loop_
_entity_poly.entity_id
_entity_poly.type
_entity_poly.pdbx_seq_one_letter_code
_entity_poly.pdbx_strand_id
1 'polypeptide(L)'
;MRVNDLPKYLLLLGCLFFLATAAAEETYQKRRGMGIEQWYIAVQKFGLQYGKKETQAATKQEYERFIEEFTKEFDQQRIKFRTRVKEVRWQEGVAHISTESTLPTQRAKQKSLSIDQTTSFDVKMTEEEAVAIKPGMLFDFDGALEFQPRNYSGLPQEQRLYSLTTNRFGSGFINVGTFTSTQYEIRINGKDYLGRWSKEKPESLR
;
A
#
# COMPACT_ATOMS: atom_id res chain seq x y z
N MET A 1 7.47 -9.87 -53.54
CA MET A 1 7.22 -9.06 -52.32
C MET A 1 6.92 -7.65 -52.78
N ARG A 2 5.69 -7.14 -52.52
CA ARG A 2 5.26 -5.81 -52.97
C ARG A 2 5.81 -4.74 -52.02
N VAL A 3 6.39 -3.69 -52.56
CA VAL A 3 7.05 -2.58 -51.84
C VAL A 3 6.05 -1.69 -51.05
N ASN A 4 4.75 -1.91 -51.20
CA ASN A 4 3.68 -1.10 -50.58
C ASN A 4 3.29 -1.49 -49.15
N ASP A 5 3.88 -2.53 -48.55
CA ASP A 5 3.56 -2.92 -47.17
C ASP A 5 4.53 -2.34 -46.12
N LEU A 6 5.65 -1.74 -46.55
CA LEU A 6 6.65 -1.09 -45.69
C LEU A 6 6.07 -0.08 -44.67
N PRO A 7 5.13 0.83 -45.05
CA PRO A 7 4.61 1.82 -44.11
C PRO A 7 3.72 1.20 -43.01
N LYS A 8 3.10 0.04 -43.25
CA LYS A 8 2.28 -0.64 -42.24
C LYS A 8 3.14 -1.27 -41.14
N TYR A 9 4.30 -1.83 -41.50
CA TYR A 9 5.24 -2.39 -40.53
C TYR A 9 5.95 -1.32 -39.69
N LEU A 10 6.25 -0.16 -40.27
CA LEU A 10 6.80 0.99 -39.55
C LEU A 10 5.81 1.58 -38.52
N LEU A 11 4.52 1.64 -38.86
CA LEU A 11 3.45 2.06 -37.95
C LEU A 11 3.25 1.07 -36.79
N LEU A 12 3.27 -0.24 -37.08
CA LEU A 12 3.19 -1.29 -36.05
C LEU A 12 4.40 -1.27 -35.10
N LEU A 13 5.62 -1.08 -35.61
CA LEU A 13 6.83 -0.95 -34.79
C LEU A 13 6.79 0.31 -33.91
N GLY A 14 6.31 1.44 -34.44
CA GLY A 14 6.11 2.67 -33.67
C GLY A 14 5.11 2.50 -32.52
N CYS A 15 3.97 1.84 -32.78
CA CYS A 15 2.99 1.54 -31.74
C CYS A 15 3.53 0.58 -30.67
N LEU A 16 4.26 -0.47 -31.06
CA LEU A 16 4.88 -1.41 -30.13
C LEU A 16 5.95 -0.74 -29.26
N PHE A 17 6.73 0.19 -29.83
CA PHE A 17 7.72 0.96 -29.09
C PHE A 17 7.07 1.90 -28.07
N PHE A 18 6.01 2.61 -28.47
CA PHE A 18 5.23 3.49 -27.57
C PHE A 18 4.56 2.72 -26.42
N LEU A 19 3.99 1.55 -26.71
CA LEU A 19 3.38 0.68 -25.69
C LEU A 19 4.44 0.13 -24.72
N ALA A 20 5.61 -0.27 -25.24
CA ALA A 20 6.72 -0.72 -24.40
C ALA A 20 7.27 0.41 -23.52
N THR A 21 7.37 1.65 -24.02
CA THR A 21 7.80 2.80 -23.21
C THR A 21 6.78 3.16 -22.14
N ALA A 22 5.47 3.14 -22.44
CA ALA A 22 4.44 3.42 -21.46
C ALA A 22 4.40 2.36 -20.34
N ALA A 23 4.50 1.08 -20.69
CA ALA A 23 4.59 -0.01 -19.71
C ALA A 23 5.89 0.05 -18.89
N ALA A 24 7.01 0.42 -19.51
CA ALA A 24 8.29 0.62 -18.82
C ALA A 24 8.25 1.81 -17.86
N GLU A 25 7.56 2.89 -18.24
CA GLU A 25 7.41 4.09 -17.42
C GLU A 25 6.45 3.86 -16.25
N GLU A 26 5.36 3.13 -16.45
CA GLU A 26 4.46 2.66 -15.38
C GLU A 26 5.22 1.77 -14.38
N THR A 27 6.06 0.85 -14.89
CA THR A 27 6.93 0.01 -14.06
C THR A 27 7.99 0.84 -13.31
N TYR A 28 8.54 1.87 -13.96
CA TYR A 28 9.55 2.77 -13.37
C TYR A 28 8.97 3.62 -12.25
N GLN A 29 7.77 4.17 -12.42
CA GLN A 29 7.07 4.94 -11.38
C GLN A 29 6.71 4.05 -10.18
N LYS A 30 6.28 2.80 -10.40
CA LYS A 30 6.06 1.83 -9.32
C LYS A 30 7.34 1.50 -8.54
N ARG A 31 8.52 1.56 -9.18
CA ARG A 31 9.83 1.31 -8.53
C ARG A 31 10.40 2.50 -7.77
N ARG A 32 10.15 3.74 -8.19
CA ARG A 32 10.75 4.94 -7.56
C ARG A 32 10.23 5.20 -6.14
N GLY A 33 9.09 4.61 -5.79
CA GLY A 33 8.44 4.77 -4.50
C GLY A 33 7.67 6.10 -4.42
N MET A 34 6.40 6.02 -4.08
CA MET A 34 5.56 7.19 -3.87
C MET A 34 5.67 7.65 -2.41
N GLY A 35 5.71 8.97 -2.19
CA GLY A 35 5.62 9.52 -0.84
C GLY A 35 4.23 9.26 -0.25
N ILE A 36 4.16 9.03 1.07
CA ILE A 36 2.89 8.67 1.74
C ILE A 36 1.76 9.67 1.53
N GLU A 37 2.06 10.97 1.49
CA GLU A 37 1.05 12.01 1.25
C GLU A 37 0.47 11.92 -0.18
N GLN A 38 1.32 11.71 -1.18
CA GLN A 38 0.88 11.55 -2.57
C GLN A 38 0.02 10.30 -2.73
N TRP A 39 0.43 9.20 -2.11
CA TRP A 39 -0.35 7.96 -2.10
C TRP A 39 -1.70 8.15 -1.42
N TYR A 40 -1.72 8.78 -0.25
CA TYR A 40 -2.96 9.09 0.48
C TYR A 40 -3.93 9.90 -0.38
N ILE A 41 -3.44 10.95 -1.06
CA ILE A 41 -4.24 11.78 -1.96
C ILE A 41 -4.75 10.96 -3.15
N ALA A 42 -3.93 10.11 -3.75
CA ALA A 42 -4.31 9.26 -4.88
C ALA A 42 -5.45 8.30 -4.49
N VAL A 43 -5.32 7.62 -3.35
CA VAL A 43 -6.35 6.71 -2.81
C VAL A 43 -7.66 7.46 -2.55
N GLN A 44 -7.61 8.64 -1.91
CA GLN A 44 -8.79 9.46 -1.67
C GLN A 44 -9.47 9.90 -2.99
N LYS A 45 -8.68 10.35 -3.97
CA LYS A 45 -9.20 10.76 -5.29
C LYS A 45 -9.85 9.59 -6.03
N PHE A 46 -9.24 8.41 -5.99
CA PHE A 46 -9.80 7.21 -6.59
C PHE A 46 -11.15 6.87 -5.96
N GLY A 47 -11.26 6.84 -4.63
CA GLY A 47 -12.53 6.60 -3.94
C GLY A 47 -13.61 7.65 -4.24
N LEU A 48 -13.24 8.88 -4.63
CA LEU A 48 -14.21 9.91 -5.01
C LEU A 48 -14.87 9.64 -6.36
N GLN A 49 -14.16 9.01 -7.30
CA GLN A 49 -14.67 8.68 -8.65
C GLN A 49 -15.83 7.70 -8.60
N TYR A 50 -15.83 6.84 -7.57
CA TYR A 50 -16.87 5.87 -7.32
C TYR A 50 -17.89 6.45 -6.34
N GLY A 51 -18.99 7.01 -6.87
CA GLY A 51 -20.13 7.40 -6.04
C GLY A 51 -21.17 8.29 -6.71
N LYS A 52 -22.30 7.69 -7.07
CA LYS A 52 -23.71 8.14 -6.84
C LYS A 52 -24.66 7.28 -7.69
N LYS A 53 -25.11 6.12 -7.20
CA LYS A 53 -26.31 5.44 -7.73
C LYS A 53 -27.12 4.79 -6.60
N GLU A 54 -28.44 4.85 -6.74
CA GLU A 54 -29.43 4.62 -5.68
C GLU A 54 -29.89 3.16 -5.51
N THR A 55 -29.37 2.20 -6.28
CA THR A 55 -29.90 0.82 -6.31
C THR A 55 -28.90 -0.23 -5.81
N GLN A 56 -29.33 -1.07 -4.84
CA GLN A 56 -28.49 -2.06 -4.14
C GLN A 56 -27.79 -3.09 -5.07
N ALA A 57 -28.44 -3.52 -6.16
CA ALA A 57 -27.87 -4.47 -7.11
C ALA A 57 -26.74 -3.83 -7.96
N ALA A 58 -26.90 -2.56 -8.35
CA ALA A 58 -25.81 -1.79 -8.96
C ALA A 58 -24.64 -1.64 -7.97
N THR A 59 -24.95 -1.49 -6.68
CA THR A 59 -23.95 -1.30 -5.64
C THR A 59 -22.98 -2.48 -5.46
N LYS A 60 -23.43 -3.74 -5.57
CA LYS A 60 -22.53 -4.90 -5.45
C LYS A 60 -21.58 -5.02 -6.64
N GLN A 61 -22.10 -4.92 -7.87
CA GLN A 61 -21.28 -5.01 -9.07
C GLN A 61 -20.32 -3.81 -9.20
N GLU A 62 -20.79 -2.61 -8.83
CA GLU A 62 -19.94 -1.41 -8.75
C GLU A 62 -18.87 -1.55 -7.67
N TYR A 63 -19.20 -2.16 -6.53
CA TYR A 63 -18.22 -2.44 -5.48
C TYR A 63 -17.16 -3.45 -5.94
N GLU A 64 -17.58 -4.53 -6.61
CA GLU A 64 -16.63 -5.53 -7.15
C GLU A 64 -15.70 -4.92 -8.19
N ARG A 65 -16.25 -4.10 -9.12
CA ARG A 65 -15.44 -3.35 -10.07
C ARG A 65 -14.50 -2.35 -9.37
N PHE A 66 -14.99 -1.64 -8.37
CA PHE A 66 -14.17 -0.73 -7.57
C PHE A 66 -12.99 -1.48 -6.95
N ILE A 67 -13.21 -2.64 -6.34
CA ILE A 67 -12.13 -3.46 -5.75
C ILE A 67 -11.14 -3.92 -6.81
N GLU A 68 -11.61 -4.41 -7.96
CA GLU A 68 -10.75 -4.88 -9.05
C GLU A 68 -9.84 -3.75 -9.58
N GLU A 69 -10.43 -2.59 -9.90
CA GLU A 69 -9.68 -1.44 -10.38
C GLU A 69 -8.77 -0.85 -9.31
N PHE A 70 -9.22 -0.81 -8.05
CA PHE A 70 -8.42 -0.37 -6.92
C PHE A 70 -7.18 -1.27 -6.72
N THR A 71 -7.37 -2.58 -6.82
CA THR A 71 -6.27 -3.55 -6.75
C THR A 71 -5.30 -3.31 -7.90
N LYS A 72 -5.79 -3.18 -9.13
CA LYS A 72 -4.94 -2.94 -10.30
C LYS A 72 -4.09 -1.67 -10.18
N GLU A 73 -4.68 -0.60 -9.65
CA GLU A 73 -4.03 0.70 -9.52
C GLU A 73 -2.97 0.71 -8.41
N PHE A 74 -3.32 0.22 -7.22
CA PHE A 74 -2.52 0.43 -6.00
C PHE A 74 -1.76 -0.82 -5.52
N ASP A 75 -2.01 -2.00 -6.08
CA ASP A 75 -1.25 -3.21 -5.73
C ASP A 75 0.20 -3.13 -6.24
N GLN A 76 1.10 -3.71 -5.45
CA GLN A 76 2.57 -3.66 -5.62
C GLN A 76 3.16 -2.25 -5.60
N GLN A 77 2.39 -1.24 -5.22
CA GLN A 77 2.89 0.13 -5.19
C GLN A 77 3.91 0.28 -4.07
N ARG A 78 5.11 0.74 -4.42
CA ARG A 78 6.14 1.02 -3.43
C ARG A 78 5.86 2.35 -2.75
N ILE A 79 5.90 2.37 -1.42
CA ILE A 79 5.75 3.59 -0.63
C ILE A 79 6.98 3.84 0.23
N LYS A 80 7.24 5.12 0.48
CA LYS A 80 8.31 5.56 1.37
C LYS A 80 7.76 6.60 2.34
N PHE A 81 8.07 6.42 3.62
CA PHE A 81 7.76 7.42 4.64
C PHE A 81 8.83 7.50 5.71
N ARG A 82 8.88 8.67 6.33
CA ARG A 82 9.71 8.98 7.48
C ARG A 82 8.81 9.41 8.62
N THR A 83 9.01 8.84 9.80
CA THR A 83 8.27 9.13 11.03
C THR A 83 9.20 9.10 12.23
N ARG A 84 8.65 9.28 13.43
CA ARG A 84 9.38 9.16 14.69
C ARG A 84 8.93 7.94 15.46
N VAL A 85 9.88 7.30 16.14
CA VAL A 85 9.60 6.27 17.14
C VAL A 85 8.87 6.91 18.32
N LYS A 86 7.74 6.34 18.70
CA LYS A 86 6.95 6.74 19.87
C LYS A 86 7.30 5.88 21.08
N GLU A 87 7.41 4.58 20.90
CA GLU A 87 7.64 3.62 21.97
C GLU A 87 8.35 2.37 21.42
N VAL A 88 9.19 1.74 22.24
CA VAL A 88 9.81 0.45 21.94
C VAL A 88 9.56 -0.48 23.12
N ARG A 89 9.03 -1.68 22.85
CA ARG A 89 8.91 -2.76 23.83
C ARG A 89 9.66 -3.97 23.32
N TRP A 90 10.57 -4.51 24.10
CA TRP A 90 11.31 -5.71 23.73
C TRP A 90 10.77 -6.93 24.47
N GLN A 91 10.56 -8.03 23.74
CA GLN A 91 10.15 -9.31 24.28
C GLN A 91 10.72 -10.44 23.42
N GLU A 92 11.46 -11.36 24.05
CA GLU A 92 11.91 -12.64 23.45
C GLU A 92 12.60 -12.48 22.07
N GLY A 93 13.53 -11.54 21.95
CA GLY A 93 14.30 -11.30 20.72
C GLY A 93 13.56 -10.51 19.64
N VAL A 94 12.43 -9.89 19.99
CA VAL A 94 11.67 -8.99 19.11
C VAL A 94 11.39 -7.67 19.79
N ALA A 95 11.64 -6.58 19.06
CA ALA A 95 11.20 -5.25 19.43
C ALA A 95 9.88 -4.91 18.72
N HIS A 96 8.87 -4.57 19.51
CA HIS A 96 7.63 -3.95 19.07
C HIS A 96 7.84 -2.43 19.07
N ILE A 97 7.97 -1.86 17.87
CA ILE A 97 8.28 -0.44 17.67
C ILE A 97 7.01 0.28 17.26
N SER A 98 6.50 1.14 18.15
CA SER A 98 5.40 2.04 17.81
C SER A 98 5.92 3.36 17.25
N THR A 99 5.27 3.89 16.23
CA THR A 99 5.62 5.14 15.55
C THR A 99 4.52 6.19 15.64
N GLU A 100 4.85 7.44 15.32
CA GLU A 100 3.85 8.46 15.02
C GLU A 100 3.14 8.13 13.69
N SER A 101 1.89 8.59 13.57
CA SER A 101 1.13 8.46 12.31
C SER A 101 1.73 9.38 11.25
N THR A 102 1.86 8.86 10.04
CA THR A 102 2.33 9.60 8.86
C THR A 102 1.21 10.11 7.97
N LEU A 103 -0.04 9.70 8.27
CA LEU A 103 -1.17 10.15 7.50
C LEU A 103 -1.41 11.66 7.73
N PRO A 104 -1.72 12.41 6.67
CA PRO A 104 -2.04 13.83 6.80
C PRO A 104 -3.17 14.05 7.81
N THR A 105 -2.91 14.86 8.84
CA THR A 105 -3.92 15.23 9.85
C THR A 105 -4.96 16.20 9.30
N GLN A 106 -4.63 16.91 8.22
CA GLN A 106 -5.58 17.78 7.53
C GLN A 106 -6.71 16.94 6.95
N ARG A 107 -7.93 17.21 7.42
CA ARG A 107 -9.15 16.60 6.88
C ARG A 107 -9.25 16.98 5.41
N ALA A 108 -9.01 16.03 4.50
CA ALA A 108 -9.48 16.17 3.13
C ALA A 108 -10.96 16.58 3.21
N LYS A 109 -11.32 17.73 2.61
CA LYS A 109 -12.67 18.31 2.70
C LYS A 109 -13.77 17.34 2.24
N GLN A 110 -13.39 16.33 1.46
CA GLN A 110 -14.21 15.17 1.12
C GLN A 110 -13.37 13.90 1.32
N LYS A 111 -13.70 13.10 2.34
CA LYS A 111 -13.15 11.75 2.52
C LYS A 111 -14.11 10.75 1.89
N SER A 112 -13.68 10.07 0.84
CA SER A 112 -14.43 8.97 0.20
C SER A 112 -14.14 7.63 0.87
N LEU A 113 -12.91 7.49 1.37
CA LEU A 113 -12.38 6.33 2.06
C LEU A 113 -11.85 6.77 3.43
N SER A 114 -12.15 6.03 4.48
CA SER A 114 -11.36 6.07 5.71
C SER A 114 -10.10 5.24 5.49
N ILE A 115 -8.96 5.78 5.90
CA ILE A 115 -7.65 5.12 5.79
C ILE A 115 -7.05 5.14 7.18
N ASP A 116 -6.90 3.96 7.77
CA ASP A 116 -6.33 3.77 9.10
C ASP A 116 -4.94 3.15 8.98
N GLN A 117 -3.92 3.84 9.47
CA GLN A 117 -2.53 3.37 9.43
C GLN A 117 -2.20 2.55 10.67
N THR A 118 -1.50 1.43 10.48
CA THR A 118 -0.82 0.74 11.57
C THR A 118 0.44 1.50 11.96
N THR A 119 0.59 1.71 13.26
CA THR A 119 1.70 2.46 13.84
C THR A 119 2.63 1.55 14.64
N SER A 120 2.57 0.24 14.50
CA SER A 120 3.38 -0.70 15.28
C SER A 120 4.02 -1.75 14.38
N PHE A 121 5.32 -1.96 14.56
CA PHE A 121 6.14 -2.84 13.73
C PHE A 121 6.94 -3.81 14.59
N ASP A 122 7.00 -5.07 14.16
CA ASP A 122 7.80 -6.09 14.81
C ASP A 122 9.15 -6.24 14.10
N VAL A 123 10.23 -6.12 14.86
CA VAL A 123 11.59 -6.12 14.32
C VAL A 123 12.44 -7.09 15.15
N LYS A 124 13.11 -8.04 14.48
CA LYS A 124 14.04 -8.96 15.16
C LYS A 124 15.31 -8.21 15.53
N MET A 125 15.67 -8.20 16.81
CA MET A 125 16.89 -7.57 17.30
C MET A 125 17.23 -8.03 18.72
N THR A 126 18.46 -7.79 19.15
CA THR A 126 18.86 -8.07 20.54
C THR A 126 18.25 -7.07 21.52
N GLU A 127 18.26 -7.40 22.81
CA GLU A 127 17.78 -6.48 23.86
C GLU A 127 18.61 -5.19 23.86
N GLU A 128 19.92 -5.29 23.70
CA GLU A 128 20.83 -4.14 23.66
C GLU A 128 20.52 -3.21 22.48
N GLU A 129 20.20 -3.77 21.32
CA GLU A 129 19.78 -3.00 20.14
C GLU A 129 18.43 -2.30 20.36
N ALA A 130 17.48 -2.97 21.00
CA ALA A 130 16.17 -2.40 21.31
C ALA A 130 16.28 -1.27 22.34
N VAL A 131 17.10 -1.45 23.38
CA VAL A 131 17.37 -0.42 24.40
C VAL A 131 18.08 0.79 23.80
N ALA A 132 18.88 0.62 22.75
CA ALA A 132 19.53 1.72 22.05
C ALA A 132 18.53 2.61 21.27
N ILE A 133 17.38 2.07 20.86
CA ILE A 133 16.35 2.84 20.15
C ILE A 133 15.55 3.67 21.17
N LYS A 134 15.60 4.99 21.04
CA LYS A 134 14.88 5.92 21.93
C LYS A 134 13.68 6.56 21.23
N PRO A 135 12.61 6.89 21.97
CA PRO A 135 11.54 7.74 21.46
C PRO A 135 12.09 9.03 20.83
N GLY A 136 11.49 9.46 19.73
CA GLY A 136 11.91 10.62 18.93
C GLY A 136 12.94 10.30 17.84
N MET A 137 13.57 9.13 17.85
CA MET A 137 14.46 8.71 16.76
C MET A 137 13.72 8.59 15.44
N LEU A 138 14.42 8.90 14.34
CA LEU A 138 13.86 8.79 13.00
C LEU A 138 13.67 7.32 12.62
N PHE A 139 12.49 7.02 12.09
CA PHE A 139 12.09 5.73 11.53
C PHE A 139 11.75 5.94 10.06
N ASP A 140 12.49 5.29 9.19
CA ASP A 140 12.31 5.30 7.74
C ASP A 140 11.77 3.94 7.29
N PHE A 141 10.72 3.95 6.49
CA PHE A 141 10.10 2.78 5.89
C PHE A 141 10.17 2.87 4.37
N ASP A 142 10.53 1.77 3.72
CA ASP A 142 10.51 1.60 2.27
C ASP A 142 10.00 0.21 1.92
N GLY A 143 8.79 0.10 1.38
CA GLY A 143 8.16 -1.21 1.14
C GLY A 143 7.14 -1.20 0.02
N ALA A 144 6.93 -2.37 -0.58
CA ALA A 144 5.91 -2.60 -1.60
C ALA A 144 4.60 -3.00 -0.95
N LEU A 145 3.54 -2.23 -1.22
CA LEU A 145 2.20 -2.54 -0.73
C LEU A 145 1.61 -3.72 -1.49
N GLU A 146 0.99 -4.64 -0.76
CA GLU A 146 0.18 -5.73 -1.29
C GLU A 146 -1.26 -5.52 -0.84
N PHE A 147 -2.19 -5.42 -1.78
CA PHE A 147 -3.60 -5.20 -1.44
C PHE A 147 -4.34 -6.51 -1.22
N GLN A 148 -4.99 -6.64 -0.06
CA GLN A 148 -5.83 -7.77 0.31
C GLN A 148 -7.30 -7.34 0.35
N PRO A 149 -8.14 -7.75 -0.63
CA PRO A 149 -9.53 -7.32 -0.72
C PRO A 149 -10.43 -8.08 0.27
N ARG A 150 -11.39 -7.36 0.90
CA ARG A 150 -12.38 -7.89 1.86
C ARG A 150 -11.77 -8.59 3.09
N ASN A 151 -12.58 -8.80 4.14
CA ASN A 151 -12.35 -9.57 5.39
C ASN A 151 -11.05 -10.40 5.47
N TYR A 152 -9.92 -9.71 5.56
CA TYR A 152 -8.62 -10.34 5.78
C TYR A 152 -8.35 -10.35 7.29
N SER A 153 -9.27 -10.98 8.03
CA SER A 153 -9.28 -11.01 9.50
C SER A 153 -8.22 -11.92 10.11
N GLY A 154 -7.51 -12.71 9.29
CA GLY A 154 -6.49 -13.66 9.74
C GLY A 154 -5.07 -13.10 9.90
N LEU A 155 -4.80 -11.87 9.45
CA LEU A 155 -3.44 -11.32 9.59
C LEU A 155 -3.21 -10.69 10.96
N PRO A 156 -2.05 -10.98 11.58
CA PRO A 156 -1.56 -10.22 12.74
C PRO A 156 -1.57 -8.71 12.44
N GLN A 157 -1.84 -7.90 13.45
CA GLN A 157 -2.00 -6.44 13.29
C GLN A 157 -0.73 -5.79 12.72
N GLU A 158 0.43 -6.36 13.07
CA GLU A 158 1.77 -5.89 12.73
C GLU A 158 2.09 -6.06 11.23
N GLN A 159 1.30 -6.86 10.53
CA GLN A 159 1.42 -7.11 9.09
C GLN A 159 0.56 -6.18 8.23
N ARG A 160 -0.40 -5.50 8.86
CA ARG A 160 -1.28 -4.55 8.20
C ARG A 160 -0.55 -3.21 8.21
N LEU A 161 -0.46 -2.53 7.08
CA LEU A 161 0.07 -1.16 7.01
C LEU A 161 -1.06 -0.14 6.97
N TYR A 162 -2.08 -0.40 6.16
CA TYR A 162 -3.25 0.47 6.03
C TYR A 162 -4.53 -0.35 5.91
N SER A 163 -5.58 0.06 6.62
CA SER A 163 -6.93 -0.49 6.46
C SER A 163 -7.83 0.54 5.80
N LEU A 164 -8.65 0.09 4.85
CA LEU A 164 -9.56 0.95 4.10
C LEU A 164 -11.02 0.61 4.40
N THR A 165 -11.80 1.64 4.72
CA THR A 165 -13.26 1.50 4.85
C THR A 165 -13.99 2.60 4.10
N THR A 166 -15.24 2.35 3.71
CA THR A 166 -16.07 3.33 3.00
C THR A 166 -17.53 3.16 3.35
N ASN A 167 -18.30 4.24 3.33
CA ASN A 167 -19.76 4.21 3.49
C ASN A 167 -20.49 4.44 2.16
N ARG A 168 -19.80 4.37 1.02
CA ARG A 168 -20.36 4.73 -0.30
C ARG A 168 -21.19 3.63 -0.95
N PHE A 169 -20.98 2.37 -0.58
CA PHE A 169 -21.57 1.21 -1.23
C PHE A 169 -22.63 0.49 -0.37
N GLY A 170 -23.26 1.18 0.57
CA GLY A 170 -24.33 0.60 1.39
C GLY A 170 -24.65 1.38 2.66
N SER A 171 -25.59 0.84 3.45
CA SER A 171 -25.91 1.36 4.78
C SER A 171 -24.85 0.90 5.78
N GLY A 172 -23.87 1.78 6.07
CA GLY A 172 -22.81 1.53 7.05
C GLY A 172 -21.41 1.53 6.45
N PHE A 173 -20.40 1.43 7.31
CA PHE A 173 -19.00 1.34 6.89
C PHE A 173 -18.68 -0.08 6.43
N ILE A 174 -18.29 -0.21 5.17
CA ILE A 174 -17.86 -1.45 4.52
C ILE A 174 -16.34 -1.45 4.46
N ASN A 175 -15.71 -2.58 4.82
CA ASN A 175 -14.28 -2.78 4.66
C ASN A 175 -13.96 -3.03 3.18
N VAL A 176 -13.15 -2.14 2.60
CA VAL A 176 -12.66 -2.21 1.22
C VAL A 176 -11.55 -3.26 1.14
N GLY A 177 -10.59 -3.18 2.05
CA GLY A 177 -9.48 -4.11 2.12
C GLY A 177 -8.38 -3.59 3.04
N THR A 178 -7.27 -4.31 3.05
CA THR A 178 -6.09 -4.00 3.85
C THR A 178 -4.85 -4.06 2.98
N PHE A 179 -3.97 -3.06 3.10
CA PHE A 179 -2.63 -3.13 2.54
C PHE A 179 -1.68 -3.78 3.54
N THR A 180 -0.92 -4.75 3.06
CA THR A 180 0.20 -5.40 3.74
C THR A 180 1.47 -5.12 2.95
N SER A 181 2.63 -5.66 3.34
CA SER A 181 3.87 -5.45 2.57
C SER A 181 4.89 -6.53 2.87
N THR A 182 4.91 -7.69 2.21
CA THR A 182 5.92 -8.72 2.57
C THR A 182 7.37 -8.32 2.29
N GLN A 183 7.58 -7.28 1.49
CA GLN A 183 8.89 -6.76 1.09
C GLN A 183 9.06 -5.32 1.56
N TYR A 184 9.68 -5.13 2.73
CA TYR A 184 10.04 -3.79 3.23
C TYR A 184 11.41 -3.74 3.88
N GLU A 185 11.97 -2.54 3.92
CA GLU A 185 13.15 -2.16 4.67
C GLU A 185 12.76 -1.14 5.75
N ILE A 186 13.27 -1.34 6.97
CA ILE A 186 13.16 -0.37 8.06
C ILE A 186 14.55 0.15 8.36
N ARG A 187 14.69 1.47 8.45
CA ARG A 187 15.90 2.14 8.94
C ARG A 187 15.56 2.98 10.16
N ILE A 188 16.30 2.79 11.24
CA ILE A 188 16.13 3.60 12.46
C ILE A 188 17.44 4.33 12.70
N ASN A 189 17.37 5.66 12.67
CA ASN A 189 18.53 6.55 12.74
C ASN A 189 19.68 6.15 11.79
N GLY A 190 19.33 5.70 10.57
CA GLY A 190 20.29 5.31 9.54
C GLY A 190 20.83 3.88 9.64
N LYS A 191 20.49 3.11 10.69
CA LYS A 191 20.83 1.67 10.78
C LYS A 191 19.70 0.83 10.19
N ASP A 192 20.05 -0.13 9.34
CA ASP A 192 19.10 -1.07 8.72
C ASP A 192 18.66 -2.14 9.73
N TYR A 193 17.37 -2.48 9.70
CA TYR A 193 16.77 -3.54 10.50
C TYR A 193 15.87 -4.44 9.67
N LEU A 194 15.91 -5.74 9.98
CA LEU A 194 15.04 -6.73 9.34
C LEU A 194 13.69 -6.80 10.09
N GLY A 195 12.63 -6.46 9.37
CA GLY A 195 11.26 -6.70 9.82
C GLY A 195 10.98 -8.18 10.08
N ARG A 196 10.25 -8.49 11.16
CA ARG A 196 9.75 -9.84 11.42
C ARG A 196 8.39 -10.01 10.75
N TRP A 197 8.26 -11.06 9.93
CA TRP A 197 6.95 -11.60 9.57
C TRP A 197 6.58 -12.74 10.53
N SER A 198 5.42 -12.61 11.16
CA SER A 198 4.78 -13.69 11.92
C SER A 198 4.06 -14.64 10.94
N LYS A 199 4.79 -15.67 10.52
CA LYS A 199 4.40 -16.85 9.72
C LYS A 199 4.61 -16.75 8.21
N GLU A 200 5.20 -17.84 7.71
CA GLU A 200 5.19 -18.27 6.32
C GLU A 200 3.78 -18.13 5.74
N LYS A 201 3.69 -17.71 4.47
CA LYS A 201 2.45 -17.67 3.69
C LYS A 201 1.64 -18.94 4.01
N PRO A 202 0.37 -18.82 4.46
CA PRO A 202 -0.49 -19.99 4.60
C PRO A 202 -0.50 -20.75 3.27
N GLU A 203 -0.22 -22.06 3.30
CA GLU A 203 -0.21 -22.91 2.10
C GLU A 203 -1.55 -22.89 1.34
N SER A 204 -2.63 -22.44 1.99
CA SER A 204 -3.94 -22.20 1.37
C SER A 204 -3.98 -21.05 0.35
N LEU A 205 -2.84 -20.41 0.08
CA LEU A 205 -2.67 -19.34 -0.92
C LEU A 205 -1.65 -19.72 -2.02
N ARG A 206 -1.40 -21.01 -2.23
CA ARG A 206 -0.73 -21.56 -3.43
C ARG A 206 -1.75 -22.13 -4.41
#